data_AF-A0A4Q5J0P1-F1
#
_entry.id   AF-A0A4Q5J0P1-F1
#
_cell.length_a   1.000
_cell.length_b   1.000
_cell.length_c   1.000
_cell.angle_alpha   90.00
_cell.angle_beta   90.00
_cell.angle_gamma   90.00
#
_symmetry.space_group_name_H-M   'P 1'
#
loop_
_entity.id
_entity.type
_entity.pdbx_description
1 polymer ?
#
loop_
_entity_poly.entity_id
_entity_poly.type
_entity_poly.pdbx_seq_one_letter_code
_entity_poly.pdbx_strand_id
1 'polypeptide(L)'
;MDETRAPQGAVASVEEPPRHWSELSLDGLRAYRRRLADEEERVSYWRRLAHARIDVLEAEAHHERPLHIDELVRVLGDTGQGRGRTALVSVHAAEPLPDLPVLQEMWVTELDPNDAAAVADALDRLRTAEQQLTEYRKALHGRLDQATKELIGRYREDPVSALVALTRPHTRTGGLA
;
A
#
# COMPACT_ATOMS: atom_id res chain seq x y z
N MET A 1 -32.89 -16.95 16.16
CA MET A 1 -32.38 -15.57 16.14
C MET A 1 -31.14 -15.62 15.28
N ASP A 2 -31.29 -15.17 14.04
CA ASP A 2 -30.27 -15.24 13.00
C ASP A 2 -29.55 -13.89 12.99
N GLU A 3 -28.35 -13.88 13.55
CA GLU A 3 -27.53 -12.68 13.66
C GLU A 3 -26.75 -12.54 12.34
N THR A 4 -27.25 -11.66 11.47
CA THR A 4 -26.63 -11.34 10.19
C THR A 4 -25.25 -10.70 10.44
N ARG A 5 -24.20 -11.53 10.44
CA ARG A 5 -22.82 -11.08 10.51
C ARG A 5 -22.50 -10.31 9.23
N ALA A 6 -22.37 -8.99 9.35
CA ALA A 6 -21.89 -8.12 8.27
C ALA A 6 -20.53 -8.64 7.75
N PRO A 7 -20.21 -8.49 6.45
CA PRO A 7 -18.92 -8.90 5.91
C PRO A 7 -17.81 -8.04 6.52
N GLN A 8 -17.19 -8.55 7.58
CA GLN A 8 -15.92 -8.09 8.14
C GLN A 8 -14.85 -8.38 7.11
N GLY A 9 -14.59 -7.43 6.20
CA GLY A 9 -13.62 -7.67 5.15
C GLY A 9 -13.45 -6.61 4.07
N ALA A 10 -14.08 -5.44 4.18
CA ALA A 10 -13.92 -4.41 3.17
C ALA A 10 -12.65 -3.59 3.47
N VAL A 11 -11.70 -3.57 2.52
CA VAL A 11 -10.70 -2.49 2.45
C VAL A 11 -11.49 -1.18 2.45
N ALA A 12 -11.18 -0.28 3.39
CA ALA A 12 -11.88 1.00 3.52
C ALA A 12 -11.98 1.69 2.16
N SER A 13 -13.10 2.33 1.84
CA SER A 13 -13.25 3.04 0.56
C SER A 13 -12.33 4.25 0.52
N VAL A 14 -11.71 4.53 -0.63
CA VAL A 14 -10.74 5.64 -0.76
C VAL A 14 -11.48 6.95 -0.44
N GLU A 15 -10.83 7.89 0.27
CA GLU A 15 -11.35 9.24 0.60
C GLU A 15 -11.97 9.90 -0.65
N GLU A 16 -13.29 10.09 -0.67
CA GLU A 16 -14.03 10.59 -1.84
C GLU A 16 -13.39 11.87 -2.40
N PRO A 17 -13.20 11.96 -3.73
CA PRO A 17 -12.65 13.17 -4.32
C PRO A 17 -13.61 14.35 -4.10
N PRO A 18 -13.10 15.59 -4.02
CA PRO A 18 -13.95 16.77 -4.01
C PRO A 18 -14.80 16.81 -5.29
N ARG A 19 -16.03 17.31 -5.19
CA ARG A 19 -16.95 17.43 -6.35
C ARG A 19 -16.35 18.34 -7.41
N HIS A 20 -15.68 19.41 -6.97
CA HIS A 20 -14.89 20.28 -7.83
C HIS A 20 -13.53 20.57 -7.19
N TRP A 21 -12.46 20.38 -7.95
CA TRP A 21 -11.10 20.66 -7.49
C TRP A 21 -10.90 22.12 -7.06
N SER A 22 -11.67 23.05 -7.65
CA SER A 22 -11.68 24.48 -7.31
C SER A 22 -12.11 24.78 -5.86
N GLU A 23 -12.77 23.85 -5.19
CA GLU A 23 -13.20 24.00 -3.79
C GLU A 23 -12.01 23.86 -2.81
N LEU A 24 -10.96 23.14 -3.21
CA LEU A 24 -9.74 23.03 -2.41
C LEU A 24 -8.84 24.24 -2.63
N SER A 25 -8.33 24.83 -1.55
CA SER A 25 -7.19 25.77 -1.62
C SER A 25 -5.94 25.04 -2.15
N LEU A 26 -4.93 25.79 -2.60
CA LEU A 26 -3.67 25.19 -3.07
C LEU A 26 -3.01 24.32 -1.98
N ASP A 27 -3.00 24.78 -0.73
CA ASP A 27 -2.48 24.02 0.39
C ASP A 27 -3.37 22.83 0.76
N GLY A 28 -4.69 22.97 0.63
CA GLY A 28 -5.64 21.87 0.77
C GLY A 28 -5.40 20.76 -0.25
N LEU A 29 -5.14 21.12 -1.50
CA LEU A 29 -4.82 20.19 -2.58
C LEU A 29 -3.47 19.48 -2.36
N ARG A 30 -2.46 20.20 -1.85
CA ARG A 30 -1.17 19.60 -1.44
C ARG A 30 -1.34 18.60 -0.30
N ALA A 31 -2.12 18.97 0.72
CA ALA A 31 -2.41 18.11 1.85
C ALA A 31 -3.19 16.86 1.43
N TYR A 32 -4.21 17.02 0.58
CA TYR A 32 -4.98 15.92 0.02
C TYR A 32 -4.11 14.94 -0.78
N ARG A 33 -3.28 15.46 -1.70
CA ARG A 33 -2.34 14.62 -2.45
C ARG A 33 -1.36 13.88 -1.54
N ARG A 34 -0.88 14.52 -0.46
CA ARG A 34 0.02 13.87 0.50
C ARG A 34 -0.68 12.72 1.23
N ARG A 35 -1.90 12.93 1.72
CA ARG A 35 -2.69 11.85 2.36
C ARG A 35 -2.91 10.65 1.43
N LEU A 36 -3.25 10.91 0.17
CA LEU A 36 -3.39 9.85 -0.83
C LEU A 36 -2.08 9.09 -1.09
N ALA A 37 -0.94 9.79 -1.07
CA ALA A 37 0.37 9.17 -1.26
C ALA A 37 0.77 8.31 -0.05
N ASP A 38 0.56 8.83 1.16
CA ASP A 38 0.79 8.08 2.41
C ASP A 38 -0.10 6.83 2.47
N GLU A 39 -1.34 6.93 1.97
CA GLU A 39 -2.24 5.78 1.88
C GLU A 39 -1.82 4.75 0.82
N GLU A 40 -1.40 5.21 -0.36
CA GLU A 40 -0.87 4.32 -1.40
C GLU A 40 0.35 3.54 -0.91
N GLU A 41 1.26 4.19 -0.17
CA GLU A 41 2.42 3.54 0.42
C GLU A 41 1.99 2.41 1.38
N ARG A 42 1.00 2.67 2.25
CA ARG A 42 0.44 1.68 3.17
C ARG A 42 -0.16 0.48 2.44
N VAL A 43 -0.91 0.72 1.37
CA VAL A 43 -1.53 -0.35 0.55
C VAL A 43 -0.48 -1.14 -0.21
N SER A 44 0.52 -0.46 -0.78
CA SER A 44 1.63 -1.11 -1.49
C SER A 44 2.53 -1.94 -0.57
N TYR A 45 2.65 -1.57 0.71
CA TYR A 45 3.27 -2.42 1.73
C TYR A 45 2.48 -3.71 1.94
N TRP A 46 1.18 -3.59 2.25
CA TRP A 46 0.34 -4.75 2.53
C TRP A 46 0.18 -5.70 1.34
N ARG A 47 0.08 -5.17 0.12
CA ARG A 47 0.04 -6.00 -1.10
C ARG A 47 1.31 -6.82 -1.28
N ARG A 48 2.48 -6.22 -1.02
CA ARG A 48 3.77 -6.94 -1.07
C ARG A 48 3.84 -8.04 -0.03
N LEU A 49 3.33 -7.77 1.18
CA LEU A 49 3.31 -8.75 2.25
C LEU A 49 2.35 -9.92 1.93
N ALA A 50 1.15 -9.63 1.39
CA ALA A 50 0.22 -10.66 0.92
C ALA A 50 0.81 -11.53 -0.19
N HIS A 51 1.46 -10.91 -1.20
CA HIS A 51 2.20 -11.63 -2.25
C HIS A 51 3.25 -12.58 -1.65
N ALA A 52 4.12 -12.06 -0.78
CA ALA A 52 5.17 -12.85 -0.15
C ALA A 52 4.61 -14.08 0.57
N ARG A 53 3.46 -13.96 1.23
CA ARG A 53 2.83 -15.10 1.91
C ARG A 53 2.22 -16.11 0.95
N ILE A 54 1.59 -15.65 -0.14
CA ILE A 54 1.10 -16.52 -1.21
C ILE A 54 2.27 -17.31 -1.80
N ASP A 55 3.36 -16.63 -2.15
CA ASP A 55 4.53 -17.25 -2.79
C ASP A 55 5.16 -18.32 -1.87
N VAL A 56 5.23 -18.06 -0.55
CA VAL A 56 5.72 -19.04 0.44
C VAL A 56 4.79 -20.26 0.54
N LEU A 57 3.47 -20.04 0.68
CA LEU A 57 2.51 -21.15 0.81
C LEU A 57 2.44 -22.00 -0.46
N GLU A 58 2.50 -21.36 -1.63
CA GLU A 58 2.56 -22.08 -2.91
C GLU A 58 3.84 -22.90 -3.02
N ALA A 59 5.00 -22.33 -2.67
CA ALA A 59 6.27 -23.05 -2.70
C ALA A 59 6.29 -24.23 -1.71
N GLU A 60 5.81 -24.06 -0.47
CA GLU A 60 5.71 -25.15 0.52
C GLU A 60 4.79 -26.28 0.05
N ALA A 61 3.64 -25.95 -0.56
CA ALA A 61 2.72 -26.93 -1.11
C ALA A 61 3.34 -27.78 -2.25
N HIS A 62 4.24 -27.21 -3.04
CA HIS A 62 4.96 -27.95 -4.10
C HIS A 62 6.08 -28.85 -3.56
N HIS A 63 6.62 -28.55 -2.39
CA HIS A 63 7.77 -29.24 -1.82
C HIS A 63 7.41 -30.30 -0.78
N GLU A 64 6.15 -30.39 -0.33
CA GLU A 64 5.66 -31.28 0.73
C GLU A 64 6.51 -31.21 2.02
N ARG A 65 7.20 -30.08 2.23
CA ARG A 65 8.11 -29.80 3.35
C ARG A 65 8.30 -28.29 3.53
N PRO A 66 8.69 -27.83 4.73
CA PRO A 66 9.07 -26.43 4.94
C PRO A 66 10.27 -26.02 4.07
N LEU A 67 10.27 -24.77 3.60
CA LEU A 67 11.34 -24.23 2.76
C LEU A 67 12.63 -23.99 3.55
N HIS A 68 13.78 -24.27 2.94
CA HIS A 68 15.05 -23.78 3.45
C HIS A 68 15.26 -22.30 3.12
N ILE A 69 16.20 -21.66 3.84
CA ILE A 69 16.48 -20.23 3.70
C ILE A 69 16.87 -19.84 2.26
N ASP A 70 17.61 -20.68 1.54
CA ASP A 70 18.01 -20.40 0.15
C ASP A 70 16.81 -20.44 -0.81
N GLU A 71 15.83 -21.31 -0.53
CA GLU A 71 14.59 -21.42 -1.28
C GLU A 71 13.68 -20.22 -1.01
N LEU A 72 13.60 -19.77 0.25
CA LEU A 72 12.90 -18.55 0.64
C LEU A 72 13.47 -17.30 -0.05
N VAL A 73 14.81 -17.17 -0.10
CA VAL A 73 15.47 -16.06 -0.80
C VAL A 73 15.10 -16.05 -2.28
N ARG A 74 15.00 -17.22 -2.93
CA ARG A 74 14.58 -17.33 -4.33
C ARG A 74 13.11 -16.95 -4.53
N VAL A 75 12.21 -17.51 -3.71
CA VAL A 75 10.76 -17.28 -3.77
C VAL A 75 10.44 -15.80 -3.56
N LEU A 76 11.04 -15.17 -2.55
CA LEU A 76 10.81 -13.76 -2.25
C LEU A 76 11.58 -12.82 -3.18
N GLY A 77 12.69 -13.27 -3.77
CA GLY A 77 13.51 -12.45 -4.68
C GLY A 77 12.78 -12.04 -5.97
N ASP A 78 11.87 -12.87 -6.47
CA ASP A 78 11.12 -12.60 -7.70
C ASP A 78 9.94 -11.63 -7.51
N THR A 79 9.51 -11.36 -6.27
CA THR A 79 8.47 -10.35 -5.97
C THR A 79 8.86 -8.91 -6.37
N GLY A 80 10.14 -8.68 -6.70
CA GLY A 80 10.69 -7.40 -7.14
C GLY A 80 10.58 -7.08 -8.64
N GLN A 81 10.15 -8.02 -9.50
CA GLN A 81 10.18 -7.87 -10.97
C GLN A 81 9.10 -6.95 -11.57
N GLY A 82 8.52 -6.04 -10.79
CA GLY A 82 7.63 -5.02 -11.30
C GLY A 82 8.37 -4.04 -12.22
N ARG A 83 8.37 -4.28 -13.54
CA ARG A 83 8.83 -3.37 -14.61
C ARG A 83 7.97 -2.10 -14.74
N GLY A 84 7.54 -1.52 -13.62
CA GLY A 84 6.89 -0.21 -13.56
C GLY A 84 7.94 0.87 -13.33
N ARG A 85 7.69 2.08 -13.85
CA ARG A 85 8.50 3.28 -13.61
C ARG A 85 8.84 3.39 -12.12
N THR A 86 10.11 3.20 -11.77
CA THR A 86 10.66 3.61 -10.48
C THR A 86 10.65 5.13 -10.44
N ALA A 87 9.53 5.72 -10.02
CA ALA A 87 9.57 7.03 -9.40
C ALA A 87 10.49 6.91 -8.16
N LEU A 88 11.22 7.96 -7.82
CA LEU A 88 11.91 8.03 -6.53
C LEU A 88 10.84 7.98 -5.43
N VAL A 89 10.52 6.77 -4.98
CA VAL A 89 9.60 6.54 -3.87
C VAL A 89 10.41 6.83 -2.62
N SER A 90 9.97 7.85 -1.90
CA SER A 90 10.45 8.09 -0.56
C SER A 90 9.92 6.97 0.33
N VAL A 91 10.67 5.89 0.47
CA VAL A 91 10.31 4.79 1.37
C VAL A 91 10.47 5.30 2.79
N HIS A 92 9.35 5.55 3.47
CA HIS A 92 9.35 5.76 4.89
C HIS A 92 8.86 4.48 5.55
N ALA A 93 9.60 3.97 6.52
CA ALA A 93 9.01 3.03 7.46
C ALA A 93 7.90 3.78 8.20
N ALA A 94 6.64 3.53 7.84
CA ALA A 94 5.51 4.06 8.59
C ALA A 94 5.56 3.42 9.99
N GLU A 95 5.83 4.23 10.99
CA GLU A 95 5.75 3.85 12.40
C GLU A 95 4.60 4.66 13.02
N PRO A 96 3.47 4.03 13.42
CA PRO A 96 3.18 2.60 13.42
C PRO A 96 2.82 2.03 12.04
N LEU A 97 2.95 0.70 11.91
CA LEU A 97 2.50 -0.05 10.73
C LEU A 97 1.02 0.25 10.43
N PRO A 98 0.64 0.34 9.14
CA PRO A 98 -0.74 0.62 8.75
C PRO A 98 -1.74 -0.40 9.29
N ASP A 99 -2.76 0.02 10.02
CA ASP A 99 -3.88 -0.85 10.37
C ASP A 99 -4.74 -1.17 9.13
N LEU A 100 -4.69 -2.42 8.65
CA LEU A 100 -5.70 -2.99 7.76
C LEU A 100 -6.37 -4.18 8.47
N PRO A 101 -7.62 -4.02 8.96
CA PRO A 101 -8.31 -5.03 9.76
C PRO A 101 -8.43 -6.40 9.08
N VAL A 102 -8.63 -6.42 7.75
CA VAL A 102 -8.67 -7.65 6.93
C VAL A 102 -7.43 -8.50 7.10
N LEU A 103 -6.26 -7.86 7.20
CA LEU A 103 -4.99 -8.58 7.16
C LEU A 103 -4.59 -9.05 8.56
N GLN A 104 -4.91 -8.31 9.62
CA GLN A 104 -4.57 -8.69 11.00
C GLN A 104 -5.09 -10.09 11.36
N GLU A 105 -6.31 -10.46 10.97
CA GLU A 105 -6.85 -11.79 11.21
C GLU A 105 -6.18 -12.88 10.36
N MET A 106 -5.68 -12.53 9.17
CA MET A 106 -5.04 -13.48 8.24
C MET A 106 -3.61 -13.86 8.65
N TRP A 107 -2.90 -13.02 9.42
CA TRP A 107 -1.53 -13.28 9.86
C TRP A 107 -1.43 -14.16 11.12
N VAL A 108 -2.50 -14.28 11.89
CA VAL A 108 -2.51 -14.96 13.19
C VAL A 108 -2.89 -16.45 13.07
N THR A 109 -3.22 -16.93 11.86
CA THR A 109 -3.59 -18.34 11.67
C THR A 109 -2.32 -19.19 11.50
N GLU A 110 -1.95 -19.94 12.54
CA GLU A 110 -1.03 -21.08 12.40
C GLU A 110 -1.66 -22.09 11.44
N LEU A 111 -0.99 -22.34 10.31
CA LEU A 111 -1.42 -23.31 9.31
C LEU A 111 -0.55 -24.55 9.45
N ASP A 112 -1.17 -25.72 9.57
CA ASP A 112 -0.46 -26.99 9.40
C ASP A 112 -0.18 -27.19 7.90
N PRO A 113 1.08 -27.21 7.45
CA PRO A 113 1.42 -27.39 6.04
C PRO A 113 0.92 -28.73 5.46
N ASN A 114 0.62 -29.72 6.31
CA ASN A 114 0.12 -31.02 5.88
C ASN A 114 -1.40 -31.05 5.69
N ASP A 115 -2.11 -30.01 6.13
CA ASP A 115 -3.54 -29.85 5.86
C ASP A 115 -3.73 -29.10 4.53
N ALA A 116 -3.73 -29.86 3.44
CA ALA A 116 -3.90 -29.32 2.10
C ALA A 116 -5.22 -28.53 1.92
N ALA A 117 -6.28 -28.87 2.68
CA ALA A 117 -7.55 -28.15 2.60
C ALA A 117 -7.46 -26.78 3.30
N ALA A 118 -6.82 -26.73 4.47
CA ALA A 118 -6.57 -25.47 5.18
C ALA A 118 -5.63 -24.53 4.38
N VAL A 119 -4.59 -25.07 3.75
CA VAL A 119 -3.67 -24.30 2.90
C VAL A 119 -4.40 -23.73 1.68
N ALA A 120 -5.24 -24.53 1.01
CA ALA A 120 -6.02 -24.08 -0.15
C ALA A 120 -6.99 -22.94 0.21
N ASP A 121 -7.72 -23.07 1.31
CA ASP A 121 -8.62 -22.02 1.80
C ASP A 121 -7.87 -20.74 2.21
N ALA A 122 -6.71 -20.87 2.86
CA ALA A 122 -5.85 -19.73 3.17
C ALA A 122 -5.35 -19.01 1.91
N LEU A 123 -4.93 -19.75 0.89
CA LEU A 123 -4.51 -19.20 -0.40
C LEU A 123 -5.65 -18.44 -1.10
N ASP A 124 -6.86 -18.99 -1.12
CA ASP A 124 -8.02 -18.33 -1.75
C ASP A 124 -8.40 -17.03 -1.04
N ARG A 125 -8.36 -17.02 0.30
CA ARG A 125 -8.58 -15.78 1.08
C ARG A 125 -7.47 -14.76 0.80
N LEU A 126 -6.21 -15.17 0.78
CA LEU A 126 -5.06 -14.29 0.50
C LEU A 126 -5.13 -13.68 -0.90
N ARG A 127 -5.48 -14.48 -1.91
CA ARG A 127 -5.69 -13.99 -3.29
C ARG A 127 -6.85 -13.01 -3.36
N THR A 128 -7.94 -13.26 -2.64
CA THR A 128 -9.07 -12.33 -2.55
C THR A 128 -8.64 -11.00 -1.94
N ALA A 129 -7.90 -11.03 -0.83
CA ALA A 129 -7.39 -9.83 -0.18
C ALA A 129 -6.39 -9.07 -1.05
N GLU A 130 -5.47 -9.77 -1.72
CA GLU A 130 -4.54 -9.18 -2.69
C GLU A 130 -5.29 -8.45 -3.80
N GLN A 131 -6.28 -9.10 -4.40
CA GLN A 131 -7.06 -8.53 -5.49
C GLN A 131 -7.77 -7.25 -5.04
N GLN A 132 -8.33 -7.23 -3.83
CA GLN A 132 -8.94 -6.04 -3.23
C GLN A 132 -7.90 -4.92 -3.04
N LEU A 133 -6.70 -5.22 -2.53
CA LEU A 133 -5.61 -4.25 -2.39
C LEU A 133 -5.16 -3.71 -3.74
N THR A 134 -5.09 -4.55 -4.77
CA THR A 134 -4.72 -4.14 -6.12
C THR A 134 -5.75 -3.20 -6.74
N GLU A 135 -7.05 -3.48 -6.62
CA GLU A 135 -8.09 -2.58 -7.08
C GLU A 135 -8.12 -1.26 -6.29
N TYR A 136 -7.95 -1.35 -4.97
CA TYR A 136 -7.85 -0.18 -4.11
C TYR A 136 -6.68 0.73 -4.48
N ARG A 137 -5.50 0.15 -4.71
CA ARG A 137 -4.30 0.86 -5.17
C ARG A 137 -4.52 1.52 -6.53
N LYS A 138 -5.18 0.84 -7.48
CA LYS A 138 -5.52 1.44 -8.78
C LYS A 138 -6.40 2.69 -8.61
N ALA A 139 -7.39 2.62 -7.72
CA ALA A 139 -8.25 3.77 -7.42
C ALA A 139 -7.46 4.93 -6.77
N LEU A 140 -6.53 4.64 -5.86
CA LEU A 140 -5.63 5.64 -5.26
C LEU A 140 -4.75 6.32 -6.31
N HIS A 141 -4.11 5.56 -7.20
CA HIS A 141 -3.31 6.11 -8.29
C HIS A 141 -4.14 7.03 -9.21
N GLY A 142 -5.35 6.61 -9.56
CA GLY A 142 -6.25 7.46 -10.35
C GLY A 142 -6.53 8.82 -9.70
N ARG A 143 -6.72 8.85 -8.37
CA ARG A 143 -6.94 10.09 -7.62
C ARG A 143 -5.66 10.92 -7.45
N LEU A 144 -4.52 10.28 -7.23
CA LEU A 144 -3.21 10.92 -7.20
C LEU A 144 -2.90 11.62 -8.52
N ASP A 145 -3.20 10.98 -9.65
CA ASP A 145 -2.98 11.53 -10.98
C ASP A 145 -3.88 12.76 -11.21
N GLN A 146 -5.15 12.70 -10.81
CA GLN A 146 -6.07 13.84 -10.90
C GLN A 146 -5.61 15.03 -10.04
N ALA A 147 -5.25 14.79 -8.77
CA ALA A 147 -4.76 15.83 -7.88
C ALA A 147 -3.42 16.42 -8.37
N THR A 148 -2.55 15.58 -8.95
CA THR A 148 -1.29 16.02 -9.55
C THR A 148 -1.53 16.88 -10.78
N LYS A 149 -2.46 16.50 -11.65
CA LYS A 149 -2.84 17.28 -12.84
C LYS A 149 -3.37 18.66 -12.45
N GLU A 150 -4.22 18.73 -11.43
CA GLU A 150 -4.73 20.00 -10.89
C GLU A 150 -3.60 20.88 -10.33
N LEU A 151 -2.68 20.31 -9.54
CA LEU A 151 -1.52 21.06 -9.02
C LEU A 151 -0.67 21.64 -10.15
N ILE A 152 -0.40 20.85 -11.19
CA ILE A 152 0.34 21.33 -12.37
C ILE A 152 -0.43 22.46 -13.06
N GLY A 153 -1.76 22.39 -13.15
CA GLY A 153 -2.60 23.47 -13.67
C GLY A 153 -2.40 24.77 -12.91
N ARG A 154 -2.54 24.74 -11.58
CA ARG A 154 -2.38 25.92 -10.72
C ARG A 154 -0.97 26.50 -10.74
N TYR A 155 0.04 25.64 -10.81
CA TYR A 155 1.44 26.11 -10.94
C TYR A 155 1.75 26.75 -12.29
N ARG A 156 1.01 26.40 -13.35
CA ARG A 156 1.15 27.12 -14.63
C ARG A 156 0.52 28.51 -14.55
N GLU A 157 -0.56 28.67 -13.81
CA GLU A 157 -1.23 29.96 -13.60
C GLU A 157 -0.44 30.87 -12.66
N ASP A 158 0.10 30.33 -11.56
CA ASP A 158 0.99 31.03 -10.63
C ASP A 158 2.25 30.20 -10.35
N PRO A 159 3.35 30.41 -11.11
CA PRO A 159 4.61 29.71 -10.91
C PRO A 159 5.29 29.99 -9.58
N VAL A 160 5.09 31.18 -8.98
CA VAL A 160 5.73 31.56 -7.71
C VAL A 160 5.19 30.70 -6.58
N SER A 161 3.92 30.30 -6.65
CA SER A 161 3.31 29.39 -5.67
C SER A 161 4.04 28.04 -5.56
N ALA A 162 4.74 27.57 -6.60
CA ALA A 162 5.52 26.34 -6.57
C ALA A 162 6.81 26.45 -5.74
N LEU A 163 7.32 27.66 -5.53
CA LEU A 163 8.60 27.92 -4.86
C LEU A 163 8.53 27.76 -3.32
N VAL A 164 7.33 27.57 -2.76
CA VAL A 164 7.12 27.36 -1.31
C VAL A 164 7.96 26.18 -0.79
N ALA A 165 8.21 25.15 -1.61
CA ALA A 165 9.03 23.99 -1.23
C ALA A 165 10.53 24.33 -0.98
N LEU A 166 11.01 25.49 -1.45
CA LEU A 166 12.41 25.90 -1.36
C LEU A 166 12.70 26.82 -0.16
N THR A 167 11.67 27.21 0.61
CA THR A 167 11.77 28.28 1.62
C THR A 167 12.20 27.83 3.02
N ARG A 168 12.46 26.53 3.27
CA ARG A 168 13.05 26.08 4.55
C ARG A 168 14.57 25.97 4.44
N PRO A 169 15.36 26.91 5.00
CA PRO A 169 16.77 26.65 5.24
C PRO A 169 16.88 25.47 6.21
N HIS A 170 17.62 24.44 5.81
CA HIS A 170 18.07 23.38 6.70
C HIS A 170 19.06 24.01 7.68
N THR A 171 18.60 24.41 8.87
CA THR A 171 19.51 24.81 9.94
C THR A 171 20.26 23.57 10.40
N ARG A 172 21.42 23.31 9.81
CA ARG A 172 22.38 22.32 10.30
C ARG A 172 23.01 22.90 11.58
N THR A 173 22.38 22.65 12.73
CA THR A 173 22.98 22.91 14.03
C THR A 173 24.13 21.91 14.21
N GLY A 174 25.31 22.28 13.76
CA GLY A 174 26.56 21.61 14.12
C GLY A 174 26.91 21.95 15.56
N GLY A 175 26.56 21.06 16.48
CA GLY A 175 27.12 21.07 17.83
C GLY A 175 28.50 20.42 17.80
N LEU A 176 29.55 21.24 17.77
CA LEU A 176 30.87 20.89 18.27
C LEU A 176 30.91 21.31 19.74
N ALA A 177 30.90 20.32 20.63
CA ALA A 177 31.42 20.42 21.99
C ALA A 177 31.96 19.04 22.37
#